data_AF-A0A7S1NLY1-F1
#
_entry.id   AF-A0A7S1NLY1-F1
#
_cell.length_a   1.000
_cell.length_b   1.000
_cell.length_c   1.000
_cell.angle_alpha   90.00
_cell.angle_beta   90.00
_cell.angle_gamma   90.00
#
_symmetry.space_group_name_H-M   'P 1'
#
loop_
_entity.id
_entity.type
_entity.pdbx_description
1 polymer ?
#
loop_
_entity_poly.entity_id
_entity_poly.type
_entity_poly.pdbx_seq_one_letter_code
_entity_poly.pdbx_strand_id
1 'polypeptide(L)'
;FSVAMGTTQSQTSVRPKGWFDVPTANVEEAEKEALREISKMPIPDFLSIEALHPQLLSDGWAFEEHTEYCTAALQNDPMLNKLVYACVPRKCSEAEFWRLYHAHAYNCLRRVCAQALLSKDVILAQDDKSSSGVIGIYKNHKDFRLLSQVETDEILARDKEDDEKLAIGINYAQGKEVIPSKVEVEPTEVIDVHGKSADMVAKMIIKSLGDAPQKGCIMILEGLSGTGKGTTVSKLQASLPKAVSWSNGNVFRSITLLAVTYCELQRVPFGPEVLTQERLADFMNMLSFDKFNGNFDIKIEGLGLNHLVSEIANTLLKDPKVGQNIPTVAQFTQGEVIKFAAAATSKMSADGYNVLMEGRAQTLQYVRTPHRFQLTLKDPIIIGMRRAAQRMVGKVVADYQAFPLPEFSPDAILGLLDSALVGFLPAAK
;
A
#
# COMPACT_ATOMS: atom_id res chain seq x y z
N PHE A 1 -18.63 47.42 35.54
CA PHE A 1 -19.34 46.85 34.39
C PHE A 1 -18.30 46.47 33.34
N SER A 2 -18.06 45.17 33.19
CA SER A 2 -17.12 44.55 32.23
C SER A 2 -17.97 43.74 31.25
N VAL A 3 -17.98 44.09 29.96
CA VAL A 3 -18.31 43.26 28.78
C VAL A 3 -17.91 44.11 27.55
N ALA A 4 -17.24 43.69 26.48
CA ALA A 4 -16.63 42.43 26.05
C ALA A 4 -15.47 42.80 25.12
N MET A 5 -14.32 42.13 25.31
CA MET A 5 -13.26 42.10 24.29
C MET A 5 -13.73 41.23 23.14
N GLY A 6 -13.68 41.79 21.94
CA GLY A 6 -14.07 41.13 20.71
C GLY A 6 -13.28 39.84 20.48
N THR A 7 -14.05 38.82 20.10
CA THR A 7 -13.64 37.53 19.56
C THR A 7 -12.50 37.64 18.57
N THR A 8 -11.45 36.83 18.77
CA THR A 8 -10.41 36.47 17.81
C THR A 8 -11.02 36.19 16.43
N GLN A 9 -10.82 37.08 15.46
CA GLN A 9 -11.08 36.77 14.06
C GLN A 9 -10.12 35.65 13.66
N SER A 10 -10.65 34.46 13.42
CA SER A 10 -9.95 33.39 12.72
C SER A 10 -9.54 33.93 11.36
N GLN A 11 -8.25 34.27 11.17
CA GLN A 11 -7.74 34.65 9.84
C GLN A 11 -7.96 33.48 8.88
N THR A 12 -8.75 33.72 7.84
CA THR A 12 -8.98 32.73 6.77
C THR A 12 -7.66 32.42 6.08
N SER A 13 -7.33 31.14 5.96
CA SER A 13 -6.13 30.69 5.23
C SER A 13 -6.18 31.14 3.77
N VAL A 14 -5.04 31.47 3.17
CA VAL A 14 -4.93 31.78 1.74
C VAL A 14 -5.12 30.53 0.88
N ARG A 15 -4.91 29.34 1.46
CA ARG A 15 -5.04 28.05 0.79
C ARG A 15 -6.42 27.43 1.06
N PRO A 16 -7.15 26.99 0.01
CA PRO A 16 -8.35 26.18 0.21
C PRO A 16 -8.10 24.94 1.06
N LYS A 17 -9.07 24.61 1.92
CA LYS A 17 -9.00 23.43 2.78
C LYS A 17 -8.96 22.16 1.93
N GLY A 18 -8.11 21.21 2.31
CA GLY A 18 -8.07 19.88 1.72
C GLY A 18 -7.19 19.73 0.48
N TRP A 19 -6.55 20.79 -0.05
CA TRP A 19 -5.63 20.69 -1.19
C TRP A 19 -4.47 19.71 -0.97
N PHE A 20 -3.84 19.75 0.21
CA PHE A 20 -2.72 18.89 0.59
C PHE A 20 -2.87 18.39 2.04
N ASP A 21 -2.40 17.16 2.30
CA ASP A 21 -2.37 16.57 3.65
C ASP A 21 -0.98 16.69 4.27
N VAL A 22 -0.60 17.93 4.60
CA VAL A 22 0.69 18.24 5.22
C VAL A 22 0.45 18.94 6.56
N PRO A 23 1.21 18.63 7.64
CA PRO A 23 1.15 19.40 8.87
C PRO A 23 1.46 20.88 8.62
N THR A 24 0.46 21.74 8.78
CA THR A 24 0.51 23.17 8.41
C THR A 24 1.55 23.97 9.20
N ALA A 25 1.80 23.58 10.46
CA ALA A 25 2.68 24.30 11.37
C ALA A 25 4.14 24.41 10.88
N ASN A 26 4.57 23.53 9.97
CA ASN A 26 5.96 23.49 9.50
C ASN A 26 6.18 24.15 8.14
N VAL A 27 5.11 24.58 7.45
CA VAL A 27 5.20 25.08 6.07
C VAL A 27 4.59 26.47 5.89
N GLU A 28 3.84 26.99 6.86
CA GLU A 28 3.04 28.21 6.70
C GLU A 28 3.82 29.43 6.20
N GLU A 29 5.04 29.67 6.70
CA GLU A 29 5.84 30.82 6.25
C GLU A 29 6.36 30.63 4.82
N ALA A 30 6.84 29.42 4.50
CA ALA A 30 7.27 29.07 3.14
C ALA A 30 6.10 29.12 2.14
N GLU A 31 4.89 28.76 2.57
CA GLU A 31 3.66 28.89 1.77
C GLU A 31 3.37 30.38 1.46
N LYS A 32 3.42 31.26 2.48
CA LYS A 32 3.19 32.70 2.29
C LYS A 32 4.23 33.32 1.36
N GLU A 33 5.50 32.95 1.51
CA GLU A 33 6.57 33.44 0.65
C GLU A 33 6.37 32.97 -0.80
N ALA A 34 6.08 31.68 -1.01
CA ALA A 34 5.83 31.14 -2.36
C ALA A 34 4.63 31.81 -3.06
N LEU A 35 3.56 32.13 -2.32
CA LEU A 35 2.38 32.80 -2.89
C LEU A 35 2.67 34.24 -3.32
N ARG A 36 3.51 34.97 -2.58
CA ARG A 36 3.91 36.35 -2.92
C ARG A 36 4.74 36.44 -4.20
N GLU A 37 5.37 35.35 -4.64
CA GLU A 37 6.08 35.32 -5.92
C GLU A 37 5.13 35.34 -7.12
N ILE A 38 3.87 34.92 -6.96
CA ILE A 38 2.88 34.92 -8.04
C ILE A 38 2.59 36.34 -8.52
N SER A 39 2.49 37.32 -7.61
CA SER A 39 2.22 38.72 -7.97
C SER A 39 3.35 39.40 -8.73
N LYS A 40 4.54 38.78 -8.75
CA LYS A 40 5.73 39.26 -9.47
C LYS A 40 5.91 38.60 -10.84
N MET A 41 5.08 37.60 -11.18
CA MET A 41 5.21 36.87 -12.45
C MET A 41 4.94 37.78 -13.66
N PRO A 42 5.67 37.57 -14.77
CA PRO A 42 5.30 38.15 -16.05
C PRO A 42 3.87 37.74 -16.44
N ILE A 43 3.09 38.69 -16.97
CA ILE A 43 1.69 38.44 -17.36
C ILE A 43 1.53 37.25 -18.33
N PRO A 44 2.40 37.04 -19.35
CA PRO A 44 2.27 35.88 -20.22
C PRO A 44 2.35 34.55 -19.45
N ASP A 45 3.31 34.44 -18.53
CA ASP A 45 3.51 33.24 -17.70
C ASP A 45 2.35 33.04 -16.73
N PHE A 46 1.80 34.13 -16.19
CA PHE A 46 0.60 34.07 -15.36
C PHE A 46 -0.60 33.49 -16.11
N LEU A 47 -0.80 33.92 -17.36
CA LEU A 47 -1.95 33.52 -18.17
C LEU A 47 -1.82 32.11 -18.78
N SER A 48 -0.62 31.53 -18.85
CA SER A 48 -0.36 30.25 -19.53
C SER A 48 -0.36 29.02 -18.62
N ILE A 49 -0.80 29.14 -17.37
CA ILE A 49 -0.70 28.07 -16.38
C ILE A 49 -1.66 26.90 -16.65
N GLU A 50 -1.15 25.68 -16.48
CA GLU A 50 -1.99 24.49 -16.47
C GLU A 50 -2.55 24.21 -15.07
N ALA A 51 -3.86 23.99 -15.00
CA ALA A 51 -4.54 23.55 -13.79
C ALA A 51 -4.40 22.03 -13.60
N LEU A 52 -3.80 21.63 -12.48
CA LEU A 52 -3.58 20.23 -12.11
C LEU A 52 -4.66 19.69 -11.15
N HIS A 53 -5.38 20.58 -10.48
CA HIS A 53 -6.47 20.26 -9.56
C HIS A 53 -7.83 20.31 -10.30
N PRO A 54 -8.72 19.30 -10.17
CA PRO A 54 -9.99 19.25 -10.89
C PRO A 54 -10.87 20.50 -10.73
N GLN A 55 -10.98 21.07 -9.51
CA GLN A 55 -11.76 22.30 -9.27
C GLN A 55 -11.17 23.55 -9.93
N LEU A 56 -9.93 23.50 -10.41
CA LEU A 56 -9.25 24.62 -11.06
C LEU A 56 -9.27 24.49 -12.59
N LEU A 57 -9.80 23.39 -13.13
CA LEU A 57 -10.11 23.26 -14.55
C LEU A 57 -11.22 24.24 -14.91
N SER A 58 -11.27 24.67 -16.17
CA SER A 58 -12.23 25.69 -16.62
C SER A 58 -13.69 25.29 -16.41
N ASP A 59 -14.00 24.01 -16.53
CA ASP A 59 -15.32 23.41 -16.32
C ASP A 59 -15.62 23.10 -14.84
N GLY A 60 -14.60 23.00 -14.00
CA GLY A 60 -14.72 22.74 -12.56
C GLY A 60 -14.70 23.98 -11.66
N TRP A 61 -14.41 25.17 -12.21
CA TRP A 61 -14.24 26.38 -11.42
C TRP A 61 -15.56 27.05 -11.05
N ALA A 62 -15.79 27.22 -9.74
CA ALA A 62 -16.88 28.00 -9.17
C ALA A 62 -16.29 29.18 -8.39
N PHE A 63 -16.38 30.38 -8.95
CA PHE A 63 -15.76 31.59 -8.38
C PHE A 63 -16.33 31.92 -6.99
N GLU A 64 -17.65 31.76 -6.83
CA GLU A 64 -18.38 32.07 -5.61
C GLU A 64 -17.86 31.27 -4.42
N GLU A 65 -17.50 30.00 -4.64
CA GLU A 65 -16.97 29.09 -3.62
C GLU A 65 -15.54 29.47 -3.16
N HIS A 66 -14.86 30.34 -3.90
CA HIS A 66 -13.46 30.70 -3.67
C HIS A 66 -13.26 32.16 -3.22
N THR A 67 -14.31 32.98 -3.18
CA THR A 67 -14.26 34.42 -2.87
C THR A 67 -13.52 34.74 -1.56
N GLU A 68 -13.71 33.92 -0.52
CA GLU A 68 -13.05 34.11 0.77
C GLU A 68 -11.53 33.95 0.68
N TYR A 69 -11.05 33.00 -0.13
CA TYR A 69 -9.62 32.76 -0.36
C TYR A 69 -9.00 33.86 -1.24
N CYS A 70 -9.74 34.34 -2.24
CA CYS A 70 -9.33 35.50 -3.06
C CYS A 70 -9.12 36.74 -2.19
N THR A 71 -10.04 36.99 -1.25
CA THR A 71 -9.95 38.11 -0.29
C THR A 71 -8.73 37.94 0.62
N ALA A 72 -8.52 36.72 1.16
CA ALA A 72 -7.35 36.43 1.98
C ALA A 72 -6.04 36.61 1.20
N ALA A 73 -5.99 36.24 -0.08
CA ALA A 73 -4.83 36.44 -0.95
C ALA A 73 -4.45 37.92 -1.09
N LEU A 74 -5.44 38.78 -1.38
CA LEU A 74 -5.22 40.24 -1.48
C LEU A 74 -4.73 40.86 -0.17
N GLN A 75 -5.23 40.38 0.97
CA GLN A 75 -4.80 40.86 2.29
C GLN A 75 -3.34 40.47 2.60
N ASN A 76 -2.92 39.28 2.16
CA ASN A 76 -1.58 38.76 2.42
C ASN A 76 -0.53 39.25 1.41
N ASP A 77 -0.95 39.64 0.21
CA ASP A 77 -0.10 40.18 -0.83
C ASP A 77 -0.70 41.45 -1.48
N PRO A 78 -0.36 42.64 -0.97
CA PRO A 78 -0.81 43.91 -1.56
C PRO A 78 -0.37 44.12 -3.02
N MET A 79 0.71 43.48 -3.47
CA MET A 79 1.18 43.60 -4.86
C MET A 79 0.28 42.85 -5.83
N LEU A 80 -0.49 41.87 -5.36
CA LEU A 80 -1.45 41.13 -6.18
C LEU A 80 -2.48 42.06 -6.84
N ASN A 81 -2.86 43.16 -6.19
CA ASN A 81 -3.75 44.17 -6.79
C ASN A 81 -3.20 44.73 -8.10
N LYS A 82 -1.88 44.93 -8.22
CA LYS A 82 -1.27 45.42 -9.46
C LYS A 82 -1.45 44.43 -10.60
N LEU A 83 -1.30 43.13 -10.29
CA LEU A 83 -1.50 42.07 -11.27
C LEU A 83 -2.99 41.95 -11.66
N VAL A 84 -3.90 42.07 -10.69
CA VAL A 84 -5.35 42.13 -10.95
C VAL A 84 -5.68 43.27 -11.92
N TYR A 85 -5.23 44.50 -11.64
CA TYR A 85 -5.51 45.65 -12.52
C TYR A 85 -4.87 45.54 -13.91
N ALA A 86 -3.73 44.86 -14.02
CA ALA A 86 -3.07 44.65 -15.31
C ALA A 86 -3.81 43.60 -16.18
N CYS A 87 -4.42 42.60 -15.55
CA CYS A 87 -5.08 41.49 -16.23
C CYS A 87 -6.59 41.70 -16.40
N VAL A 88 -7.29 42.30 -15.44
CA VAL A 88 -8.75 42.39 -15.40
C VAL A 88 -9.23 43.81 -15.74
N PRO A 89 -10.23 44.00 -16.61
CA PRO A 89 -10.85 42.99 -17.48
C PRO A 89 -10.11 42.82 -18.82
N ARG A 90 -8.91 43.40 -18.96
CA ARG A 90 -8.24 43.62 -20.26
C ARG A 90 -7.73 42.35 -20.94
N LYS A 91 -7.37 41.34 -20.17
CA LYS A 91 -6.74 40.08 -20.61
C LYS A 91 -7.61 38.86 -20.27
N CYS A 92 -8.34 38.93 -19.16
CA CYS A 92 -9.30 37.91 -18.75
C CYS A 92 -10.41 38.51 -17.87
N SER A 93 -11.48 37.75 -17.63
CA SER A 93 -12.50 38.10 -16.64
C SER A 93 -11.95 37.99 -15.22
N GLU A 94 -12.61 38.61 -14.24
CA GLU A 94 -12.23 38.48 -12.83
C GLU A 94 -12.29 37.02 -12.35
N ALA A 95 -13.36 36.30 -12.71
CA ALA A 95 -13.49 34.89 -12.37
C ALA A 95 -12.33 34.04 -12.94
N GLU A 96 -11.93 34.32 -14.18
CA GLU A 96 -10.83 33.60 -14.83
C GLU A 96 -9.46 33.99 -14.24
N PHE A 97 -9.26 35.27 -13.89
CA PHE A 97 -8.07 35.71 -13.17
C PHE A 97 -7.87 34.92 -11.87
N TRP A 98 -8.93 34.79 -11.07
CA TRP A 98 -8.87 34.08 -9.80
C TRP A 98 -8.66 32.58 -9.99
N ARG A 99 -9.25 31.97 -11.02
CA ARG A 99 -8.96 30.57 -11.39
C ARG A 99 -7.47 30.37 -11.69
N LEU A 100 -6.89 31.24 -12.51
CA LEU A 100 -5.47 31.19 -12.88
C LEU A 100 -4.57 31.43 -11.66
N TYR A 101 -4.90 32.41 -10.82
CA TYR A 101 -4.18 32.65 -9.55
C TYR A 101 -4.19 31.40 -8.66
N HIS A 102 -5.36 30.77 -8.48
CA HIS A 102 -5.46 29.54 -7.70
C HIS A 102 -4.71 28.37 -8.34
N ALA A 103 -4.61 28.28 -9.67
CA ALA A 103 -3.79 27.28 -10.34
C ALA A 103 -2.29 27.47 -10.06
N HIS A 104 -1.79 28.70 -10.10
CA HIS A 104 -0.42 29.03 -9.67
C HIS A 104 -0.21 28.73 -8.19
N ALA A 105 -1.14 29.14 -7.34
CA ALA A 105 -1.10 28.88 -5.90
C ALA A 105 -1.03 27.38 -5.62
N TYR A 106 -1.84 26.56 -6.30
CA TYR A 106 -1.78 25.11 -6.16
C TYR A 106 -0.40 24.58 -6.53
N ASN A 107 0.14 25.01 -7.67
CA ASN A 107 1.44 24.52 -8.16
C ASN A 107 2.62 24.95 -7.28
N CYS A 108 2.64 26.17 -6.74
CA CYS A 108 3.72 26.63 -5.86
C CYS A 108 3.63 25.95 -4.48
N LEU A 109 2.42 25.83 -3.92
CA LEU A 109 2.22 25.16 -2.63
C LEU A 109 2.52 23.66 -2.71
N ARG A 110 2.28 23.03 -3.86
CA ARG A 110 2.71 21.65 -4.15
C ARG A 110 4.23 21.48 -3.98
N ARG A 111 5.03 22.46 -4.42
CA ARG A 111 6.50 22.46 -4.27
C ARG A 111 6.93 22.58 -2.81
N VAL A 112 6.31 23.49 -2.05
CA VAL A 112 6.55 23.65 -0.61
C VAL A 112 6.23 22.35 0.13
N CYS A 113 5.10 21.72 -0.19
CA CYS A 113 4.71 20.44 0.39
C CYS A 113 5.68 19.31 0.03
N ALA A 114 6.15 19.25 -1.22
CA ALA A 114 7.15 18.28 -1.67
C ALA A 114 8.46 18.41 -0.89
N GLN A 115 8.94 19.65 -0.68
CA GLN A 115 10.14 19.89 0.11
C GLN A 115 10.02 19.38 1.55
N ALA A 116 8.83 19.47 2.16
CA ALA A 116 8.60 19.02 3.52
C ALA A 116 8.44 17.49 3.65
N LEU A 117 7.92 16.82 2.61
CA LEU A 117 7.51 15.41 2.69
C LEU A 117 8.43 14.44 1.94
N LEU A 118 9.11 14.90 0.89
CA LEU A 118 9.84 14.05 -0.06
C LEU A 118 11.31 14.46 -0.10
N SER A 119 12.11 13.90 0.81
CA SER A 119 13.57 13.95 0.70
C SER A 119 14.10 12.83 -0.20
N LYS A 120 15.37 12.94 -0.61
CA LYS A 120 16.08 11.87 -1.32
C LYS A 120 15.99 10.55 -0.55
N ASP A 121 16.28 10.57 0.74
CA ASP A 121 16.28 9.37 1.58
C ASP A 121 14.88 8.75 1.67
N VAL A 122 13.84 9.58 1.75
CA VAL A 122 12.45 9.11 1.77
C VAL A 122 12.09 8.44 0.45
N ILE A 123 12.40 9.05 -0.70
CA ILE A 123 12.11 8.46 -2.02
C ILE A 123 12.88 7.14 -2.21
N LEU A 124 14.17 7.13 -1.90
CA LEU A 124 15.02 5.94 -2.09
C LEU A 124 14.66 4.79 -1.14
N ALA A 125 14.06 5.07 0.02
CA ALA A 125 13.61 4.04 0.95
C ALA A 125 12.46 3.17 0.41
N GLN A 126 11.65 3.70 -0.54
CA GLN A 126 10.50 2.99 -1.14
C GLN A 126 9.53 2.37 -0.11
N ASP A 127 9.36 3.02 1.04
CA ASP A 127 8.57 2.53 2.17
C ASP A 127 7.20 3.25 2.26
N ASP A 128 6.48 3.02 3.37
CA ASP A 128 5.19 3.64 3.62
C ASP A 128 5.26 5.17 3.71
N LYS A 129 6.39 5.75 4.15
CA LYS A 129 6.58 7.21 4.22
C LYS A 129 6.66 7.81 2.82
N SER A 130 7.38 7.16 1.91
CA SER A 130 7.48 7.62 0.51
C SER A 130 6.10 7.65 -0.17
N SER A 131 5.31 6.60 0.03
CA SER A 131 3.96 6.49 -0.54
C SER A 131 3.01 7.52 0.07
N SER A 132 3.04 7.68 1.40
CA SER A 132 2.24 8.69 2.11
C SER A 132 2.60 10.12 1.69
N GLY A 133 3.89 10.41 1.49
CA GLY A 133 4.35 11.71 1.00
C GLY A 133 3.80 12.03 -0.38
N VAL A 134 3.88 11.09 -1.33
CA VAL A 134 3.32 11.25 -2.68
C VAL A 134 1.79 11.43 -2.61
N ILE A 135 1.07 10.62 -1.83
CA ILE A 135 -0.39 10.78 -1.67
C ILE A 135 -0.73 12.15 -1.10
N GLY A 136 -0.02 12.63 -0.09
CA GLY A 136 -0.28 13.93 0.54
C GLY A 136 -0.19 15.11 -0.44
N ILE A 137 0.60 14.95 -1.51
CA ILE A 137 0.83 15.95 -2.56
C ILE A 137 -0.12 15.75 -3.75
N TYR A 138 -0.35 14.50 -4.16
CA TYR A 138 -1.03 14.16 -5.41
C TYR A 138 -2.48 13.70 -5.26
N LYS A 139 -3.03 13.47 -4.06
CA LYS A 139 -4.40 12.94 -3.88
C LYS A 139 -5.49 13.71 -4.64
N ASN A 140 -5.27 15.00 -4.89
CA ASN A 140 -6.17 15.87 -5.61
C ASN A 140 -5.71 16.22 -7.03
N HIS A 141 -4.59 15.67 -7.48
CA HIS A 141 -4.12 15.82 -8.84
C HIS A 141 -5.02 15.01 -9.79
N LYS A 142 -5.49 15.62 -10.89
CA LYS A 142 -6.45 15.01 -11.83
C LYS A 142 -5.99 13.63 -12.31
N ASP A 143 -4.74 13.54 -12.75
CA ASP A 143 -4.17 12.31 -13.32
C ASP A 143 -3.89 11.26 -12.26
N PHE A 144 -3.50 11.66 -11.05
CA PHE A 144 -3.27 10.73 -9.96
C PHE A 144 -4.58 10.09 -9.50
N ARG A 145 -5.69 10.85 -9.50
CA ARG A 145 -7.02 10.29 -9.23
C ARG A 145 -7.42 9.27 -10.27
N LEU A 146 -7.18 9.55 -11.56
CA LEU A 146 -7.44 8.60 -12.64
C LEU A 146 -6.62 7.32 -12.47
N LEU A 147 -5.31 7.44 -12.26
CA LEU A 147 -4.45 6.28 -12.02
C LEU A 147 -4.88 5.51 -10.77
N SER A 148 -5.18 6.21 -9.66
CA SER A 148 -5.64 5.57 -8.43
C SER A 148 -6.94 4.79 -8.63
N GLN A 149 -7.86 5.27 -9.47
CA GLN A 149 -9.10 4.57 -9.79
C GLN A 149 -8.81 3.28 -10.56
N VAL A 150 -7.98 3.35 -11.60
CA VAL A 150 -7.58 2.18 -12.39
C VAL A 150 -6.93 1.12 -11.50
N GLU A 151 -5.98 1.51 -10.65
CA GLU A 151 -5.32 0.60 -9.70
C GLU A 151 -6.30 -0.01 -8.69
N THR A 152 -7.28 0.77 -8.22
CA THR A 152 -8.31 0.27 -7.31
C THR A 152 -9.14 -0.81 -7.98
N ASP A 153 -9.62 -0.55 -9.19
CA ASP A 153 -10.48 -1.49 -9.92
C ASP A 153 -9.73 -2.78 -10.26
N GLU A 154 -8.46 -2.68 -10.71
CA GLU A 154 -7.61 -3.84 -10.98
C GLU A 154 -7.36 -4.68 -9.72
N ILE A 155 -7.06 -4.03 -8.59
CA ILE A 155 -6.80 -4.75 -7.33
C ILE A 155 -8.07 -5.43 -6.81
N LEU A 156 -9.22 -4.76 -6.87
CA LEU A 156 -10.49 -5.33 -6.43
C LEU A 156 -10.92 -6.51 -7.33
N ALA A 157 -10.73 -6.39 -8.65
CA ALA A 157 -11.00 -7.48 -9.58
C ALA A 157 -10.12 -8.70 -9.31
N ARG A 158 -8.81 -8.49 -9.11
CA ARG A 158 -7.87 -9.56 -8.75
C ARG A 158 -8.22 -10.20 -7.41
N ASP A 159 -8.53 -9.39 -6.40
CA ASP A 159 -8.90 -9.91 -5.07
C ASP A 159 -10.16 -10.79 -5.16
N LYS A 160 -11.16 -10.39 -5.96
CA LYS A 160 -12.35 -11.20 -6.21
C LYS A 160 -12.02 -12.52 -6.91
N GLU A 161 -11.21 -12.48 -7.97
CA GLU A 161 -10.79 -13.68 -8.70
C GLU A 161 -10.00 -14.65 -7.81
N ASP A 162 -9.09 -14.12 -6.99
CA ASP A 162 -8.31 -14.91 -6.02
C ASP A 162 -9.22 -15.55 -4.96
N ASP A 163 -10.19 -14.79 -4.44
CA ASP A 163 -11.16 -15.29 -3.45
C ASP A 163 -12.03 -16.41 -4.03
N GLU A 164 -12.45 -16.30 -5.28
CA GLU A 164 -13.21 -17.35 -5.99
C GLU A 164 -12.36 -18.63 -6.16
N LYS A 165 -11.11 -18.50 -6.61
CA LYS A 165 -10.19 -19.64 -6.75
C LYS A 165 -9.88 -20.31 -5.41
N LEU A 166 -9.66 -19.52 -4.37
CA LEU A 166 -9.44 -20.02 -3.01
C LEU A 166 -10.67 -20.76 -2.50
N ALA A 167 -11.87 -20.22 -2.71
CA ALA A 167 -13.11 -20.88 -2.31
C ALA A 167 -13.28 -22.26 -2.98
N ILE A 168 -12.96 -22.39 -4.27
CA ILE A 168 -12.96 -23.67 -4.98
C ILE A 168 -12.03 -24.69 -4.29
N GLY A 169 -10.79 -24.27 -3.98
CA GLY A 169 -9.82 -25.15 -3.32
C GLY A 169 -10.24 -25.56 -1.90
N ILE A 170 -10.85 -24.65 -1.13
CA ILE A 170 -11.40 -24.94 0.19
C ILE A 170 -12.56 -25.93 0.09
N ASN A 171 -13.52 -25.72 -0.81
CA ASN A 171 -14.65 -26.62 -1.01
C ASN A 171 -14.19 -28.02 -1.42
N TYR A 172 -13.18 -28.10 -2.29
CA TYR A 172 -12.56 -29.36 -2.68
C TYR A 172 -11.93 -30.09 -1.48
N ALA A 173 -11.20 -29.37 -0.63
CA ALA A 173 -10.60 -29.92 0.58
C ALA A 173 -11.63 -30.37 1.63
N GLN A 174 -12.76 -29.65 1.75
CA GLN A 174 -13.89 -30.04 2.59
C GLN A 174 -14.57 -31.31 2.07
N GLY A 175 -14.77 -31.42 0.75
CA GLY A 175 -15.34 -32.61 0.11
C GLY A 175 -14.47 -33.87 0.27
N LYS A 176 -13.15 -33.69 0.39
CA LYS A 176 -12.20 -34.77 0.75
C LYS A 176 -12.11 -35.05 2.25
N GLU A 177 -12.84 -34.30 3.08
CA GLU A 177 -12.76 -34.35 4.55
C GLU A 177 -11.35 -34.07 5.10
N VAL A 178 -10.51 -33.38 4.31
CA VAL A 178 -9.18 -32.96 4.76
C VAL A 178 -9.31 -31.79 5.73
N ILE A 179 -10.30 -30.92 5.59
CA ILE A 179 -10.61 -29.87 6.56
C ILE A 179 -12.10 -29.88 6.88
N PRO A 180 -12.52 -29.45 8.08
CA PRO A 180 -13.93 -29.41 8.43
C PRO A 180 -14.69 -28.40 7.54
N SER A 181 -15.94 -28.75 7.21
CA SER A 181 -16.84 -27.88 6.43
C SER A 181 -17.31 -26.65 7.20
N LYS A 182 -17.32 -26.73 8.54
CA LYS A 182 -17.67 -25.63 9.44
C LYS A 182 -16.63 -25.50 10.53
N VAL A 183 -16.16 -24.27 10.75
CA VAL A 183 -15.22 -23.93 11.82
C VAL A 183 -15.83 -22.81 12.66
N GLU A 184 -15.76 -22.95 13.98
CA GLU A 184 -16.11 -21.87 14.91
C GLU A 184 -14.91 -20.94 15.07
N VAL A 185 -14.94 -19.76 14.46
CA VAL A 185 -13.79 -18.84 14.49
C VAL A 185 -13.83 -18.00 15.76
N GLU A 186 -12.69 -17.82 16.42
CA GLU A 186 -12.56 -16.89 17.55
C GLU A 186 -12.88 -15.44 17.11
N PRO A 187 -13.27 -14.54 18.03
CA PRO A 187 -13.56 -13.15 17.68
C PRO A 187 -12.38 -12.46 16.99
N THR A 188 -12.67 -11.73 15.92
CA THR A 188 -11.68 -10.92 15.20
C THR A 188 -11.82 -9.45 15.58
N GLU A 189 -10.72 -8.83 16.01
CA GLU A 189 -10.66 -7.39 16.26
C GLU A 189 -10.48 -6.63 14.93
N VAL A 190 -11.40 -5.72 14.62
CA VAL A 190 -11.37 -4.94 13.38
C VAL A 190 -10.62 -3.63 13.60
N ILE A 191 -9.56 -3.41 12.81
CA ILE A 191 -8.76 -2.20 12.84
C ILE A 191 -8.96 -1.44 11.52
N ASP A 192 -9.61 -0.28 11.60
CA ASP A 192 -9.67 0.69 10.50
C ASP A 192 -8.29 1.35 10.36
N VAL A 193 -7.62 1.14 9.23
CA VAL A 193 -6.26 1.67 8.99
C VAL A 193 -6.28 3.06 8.35
N HIS A 194 -7.45 3.64 8.10
CA HIS A 194 -7.55 4.99 7.55
C HIS A 194 -6.84 6.02 8.45
N GLY A 195 -5.96 6.82 7.85
CA GLY A 195 -5.18 7.85 8.53
C GLY A 195 -4.13 7.34 9.53
N LYS A 196 -3.88 6.02 9.61
CA LYS A 196 -2.91 5.43 10.54
C LYS A 196 -1.66 4.95 9.81
N SER A 197 -0.49 5.17 10.39
CA SER A 197 0.76 4.55 9.91
C SER A 197 0.83 3.08 10.31
N ALA A 198 1.67 2.30 9.62
CA ALA A 198 1.91 0.90 9.98
C ALA A 198 2.45 0.77 11.42
N ASP A 199 3.25 1.72 11.89
CA ASP A 199 3.75 1.75 13.27
C ASP A 199 2.61 1.96 14.28
N MET A 200 1.63 2.81 13.98
CA MET A 200 0.45 3.01 14.84
C MET A 200 -0.40 1.74 14.90
N VAL A 201 -0.67 1.12 13.75
CA VAL A 201 -1.43 -0.13 13.67
C VAL A 201 -0.72 -1.25 14.44
N ALA A 202 0.60 -1.41 14.25
CA ALA A 202 1.38 -2.40 14.98
C ALA A 202 1.33 -2.16 16.51
N LYS A 203 1.44 -0.91 16.96
CA LYS A 203 1.30 -0.57 18.39
C LYS A 203 -0.09 -0.91 18.95
N MET A 204 -1.16 -0.70 18.18
CA MET A 204 -2.52 -1.09 18.59
C MET A 204 -2.62 -2.61 18.77
N ILE A 205 -2.09 -3.37 17.82
CA ILE A 205 -2.07 -4.84 17.88
C ILE A 205 -1.24 -5.30 19.09
N ILE A 206 -0.02 -4.79 19.29
CA ILE A 206 0.82 -5.14 20.45
C ILE A 206 0.10 -4.87 21.76
N LYS A 207 -0.61 -3.74 21.86
CA LYS A 207 -1.41 -3.41 23.05
C LYS A 207 -2.54 -4.42 23.27
N SER A 208 -3.23 -4.86 22.21
CA SER A 208 -4.29 -5.86 22.29
C SER A 208 -3.75 -7.26 22.66
N LEU A 209 -2.55 -7.62 22.18
CA LEU A 209 -1.88 -8.88 22.52
C LEU A 209 -1.52 -9.01 24.02
N GLY A 210 -1.33 -7.89 24.74
CA GLY A 210 -0.95 -7.90 26.15
C GLY A 210 0.35 -8.68 26.40
N ASP A 211 0.34 -9.57 27.38
CA ASP A 211 1.52 -10.39 27.75
C ASP A 211 1.67 -11.67 26.91
N ALA A 212 0.73 -11.98 26.01
CA ALA A 212 0.80 -13.19 25.19
C ALA A 212 2.15 -13.34 24.44
N PRO A 213 2.74 -12.26 23.89
CA PRO A 213 4.01 -12.38 23.18
C PRO A 213 5.20 -12.82 24.03
N GLN A 214 5.12 -12.69 25.37
CA GLN A 214 6.19 -13.17 26.25
C GLN A 214 6.25 -14.70 26.35
N LYS A 215 5.14 -15.37 26.02
CA LYS A 215 5.01 -16.84 26.07
C LYS A 215 5.05 -17.50 24.70
N GLY A 216 5.07 -16.71 23.63
CA GLY A 216 4.80 -17.15 22.27
C GLY A 216 3.31 -17.25 22.00
N CYS A 217 2.85 -16.63 20.91
CA CYS A 217 1.47 -16.69 20.46
C CYS A 217 1.38 -16.78 18.93
N ILE A 218 0.28 -17.34 18.44
CA ILE A 218 -0.09 -17.25 17.02
C ILE A 218 -0.95 -16.01 16.84
N MET A 219 -0.58 -15.13 15.92
CA MET A 219 -1.33 -13.93 15.58
C MET A 219 -1.77 -14.01 14.12
N ILE A 220 -3.06 -13.78 13.88
CA ILE A 220 -3.66 -13.75 12.54
C ILE A 220 -3.96 -12.32 12.15
N LEU A 221 -3.51 -11.93 10.96
CA LEU A 221 -3.78 -10.64 10.33
C LEU A 221 -4.45 -10.84 8.97
N GLU A 222 -5.74 -10.57 8.89
CA GLU A 222 -6.53 -10.68 7.66
C GLU A 222 -6.93 -9.31 7.10
N GLY A 223 -7.38 -9.28 5.84
CA GLY A 223 -7.82 -8.06 5.17
C GLY A 223 -7.56 -8.09 3.66
N LEU A 224 -8.13 -7.12 2.95
CA LEU A 224 -7.98 -6.98 1.50
C LEU A 224 -6.53 -6.63 1.09
N SER A 225 -6.21 -6.79 -0.18
CA SER A 225 -4.94 -6.29 -0.74
C SER A 225 -4.82 -4.79 -0.52
N GLY A 226 -3.60 -4.31 -0.25
CA GLY A 226 -3.34 -2.87 -0.06
C GLY A 226 -3.76 -2.27 1.28
N THR A 227 -4.37 -3.03 2.20
CA THR A 227 -4.67 -2.56 3.57
C THR A 227 -3.41 -2.38 4.44
N GLY A 228 -2.25 -2.88 3.99
CA GLY A 228 -0.97 -2.72 4.69
C GLY A 228 -0.59 -3.90 5.60
N LYS A 229 -1.14 -5.10 5.35
CA LYS A 229 -0.85 -6.32 6.12
C LYS A 229 0.66 -6.60 6.20
N GLY A 230 1.34 -6.73 5.06
CA GLY A 230 2.76 -7.11 5.03
C GLY A 230 3.67 -6.09 5.71
N THR A 231 3.38 -4.79 5.54
CA THR A 231 4.08 -3.72 6.26
C THR A 231 3.83 -3.83 7.77
N THR A 232 2.59 -4.06 8.19
CA THR A 232 2.24 -4.24 9.61
C THR A 232 2.92 -5.47 10.21
N VAL A 233 2.92 -6.61 9.52
CA VAL A 233 3.65 -7.83 9.92
C VAL A 233 5.14 -7.54 10.08
N SER A 234 5.75 -6.80 9.15
CA SER A 234 7.17 -6.43 9.24
C SER A 234 7.46 -5.58 10.49
N LYS A 235 6.60 -4.60 10.81
CA LYS A 235 6.72 -3.79 12.03
C LYS A 235 6.54 -4.62 13.30
N LEU A 236 5.59 -5.54 13.31
CA LEU A 236 5.35 -6.46 14.42
C LEU A 236 6.53 -7.42 14.63
N GLN A 237 7.07 -7.98 13.55
CA GLN A 237 8.22 -8.88 13.60
C GLN A 237 9.46 -8.17 14.18
N ALA A 238 9.65 -6.89 13.86
CA ALA A 238 10.74 -6.08 14.42
C ALA A 238 10.51 -5.68 15.89
N SER A 239 9.26 -5.67 16.36
CA SER A 239 8.90 -5.14 17.69
C SER A 239 8.68 -6.24 18.74
N LEU A 240 8.26 -7.43 18.32
CA LEU A 240 7.91 -8.54 19.20
C LEU A 240 9.11 -9.47 19.43
N PRO A 241 9.28 -10.04 20.63
CA PRO A 241 10.35 -10.99 20.90
C PRO A 241 10.12 -12.28 20.11
N LYS A 242 11.18 -12.96 19.64
CA LYS A 242 11.08 -14.26 18.94
C LYS A 242 9.99 -14.31 17.86
N ALA A 243 9.80 -13.22 17.13
CA ALA A 243 8.74 -13.11 16.15
C ALA A 243 9.17 -13.62 14.78
N VAL A 244 8.27 -14.35 14.12
CA VAL A 244 8.49 -14.95 12.81
C VAL A 244 7.25 -14.78 11.96
N SER A 245 7.43 -14.39 10.70
CA SER A 245 6.36 -14.38 9.71
C SER A 245 6.23 -15.75 9.06
N TRP A 246 5.03 -16.32 9.08
CA TRP A 246 4.73 -17.58 8.41
C TRP A 246 4.13 -17.32 7.02
N SER A 247 4.60 -18.08 6.02
CA SER A 247 4.08 -18.00 4.66
C SER A 247 3.62 -19.38 4.16
N ASN A 248 2.30 -19.52 3.95
CA ASN A 248 1.73 -20.70 3.27
C ASN A 248 2.30 -20.86 1.85
N GLY A 249 2.76 -19.77 1.23
CA GLY A 249 3.41 -19.79 -0.09
C GLY A 249 4.63 -20.69 -0.15
N ASN A 250 5.39 -20.81 0.94
CA ASN A 250 6.54 -21.72 0.99
C ASN A 250 6.11 -23.19 1.01
N VAL A 251 5.00 -23.51 1.67
CA VAL A 251 4.43 -24.86 1.65
C VAL A 251 3.94 -25.20 0.23
N PHE A 252 3.18 -24.30 -0.40
CA PHE A 252 2.73 -24.50 -1.79
C PHE A 252 3.90 -24.72 -2.75
N ARG A 253 4.94 -23.87 -2.70
CA ARG A 253 6.14 -24.03 -3.54
C ARG A 253 6.86 -25.34 -3.31
N SER A 254 6.92 -25.80 -2.05
CA SER A 254 7.55 -27.08 -1.70
C SER A 254 6.80 -28.27 -2.29
N ILE A 255 5.47 -28.27 -2.21
CA ILE A 255 4.64 -29.31 -2.84
C ILE A 255 4.74 -29.22 -4.37
N THR A 256 4.75 -28.01 -4.93
CA THR A 256 4.90 -27.83 -6.39
C THR A 256 6.26 -28.32 -6.88
N LEU A 257 7.35 -28.07 -6.14
CA LEU A 257 8.66 -28.62 -6.46
C LEU A 257 8.62 -30.15 -6.50
N LEU A 258 8.05 -30.79 -5.46
CA LEU A 258 7.90 -32.25 -5.42
C LEU A 258 7.07 -32.78 -6.59
N ALA A 259 5.95 -32.15 -6.92
CA ALA A 259 5.09 -32.56 -8.02
C ALA A 259 5.78 -32.43 -9.39
N VAL A 260 6.53 -31.35 -9.62
CA VAL A 260 7.28 -31.15 -10.86
C VAL A 260 8.45 -32.14 -10.95
N THR A 261 9.21 -32.33 -9.87
CA THR A 261 10.30 -33.31 -9.82
C THR A 261 9.78 -34.73 -10.05
N TYR A 262 8.63 -35.07 -9.49
CA TYR A 262 7.97 -36.34 -9.77
C TYR A 262 7.67 -36.50 -11.28
N CYS A 263 7.10 -35.48 -11.92
CA CYS A 263 6.80 -35.52 -13.36
C CYS A 263 8.06 -35.69 -14.20
N GLU A 264 9.15 -34.99 -13.85
CA GLU A 264 10.46 -35.11 -14.49
C GLU A 264 11.01 -36.54 -14.38
N LEU A 265 10.95 -37.15 -13.18
CA LEU A 265 11.42 -38.52 -12.95
C LEU A 265 10.59 -39.57 -13.70
N GLN A 266 9.27 -39.38 -13.77
CA GLN A 266 8.36 -40.28 -14.49
C GLN A 266 8.30 -40.00 -15.99
N ARG A 267 8.94 -38.93 -16.47
CA ARG A 267 8.90 -38.46 -17.86
C ARG A 267 7.47 -38.21 -18.37
N VAL A 268 6.62 -37.65 -17.52
CA VAL A 268 5.25 -37.24 -17.86
C VAL A 268 5.14 -35.71 -17.80
N PRO A 269 4.26 -35.08 -18.60
CA PRO A 269 3.98 -33.66 -18.44
C PRO A 269 3.33 -33.38 -17.09
N PHE A 270 3.56 -32.18 -16.55
CA PHE A 270 2.83 -31.71 -15.38
C PHE A 270 1.40 -31.30 -15.78
N GLY A 271 0.41 -31.78 -15.01
CA GLY A 271 -0.99 -31.42 -15.17
C GLY A 271 -1.84 -31.87 -13.96
N PRO A 272 -3.11 -31.47 -13.86
CA PRO A 272 -4.00 -31.83 -12.74
C PRO A 272 -4.09 -33.34 -12.48
N GLU A 273 -3.93 -34.17 -13.51
CA GLU A 273 -3.90 -35.62 -13.44
C GLU A 273 -2.76 -36.19 -12.59
N VAL A 274 -1.68 -35.42 -12.37
CA VAL A 274 -0.59 -35.82 -11.48
C VAL A 274 -0.87 -35.52 -10.00
N LEU A 275 -1.91 -34.74 -9.71
CA LEU A 275 -2.28 -34.30 -8.36
C LEU A 275 -3.39 -35.19 -7.78
N THR A 276 -3.23 -36.51 -7.88
CA THR A 276 -4.16 -37.47 -7.26
C THR A 276 -4.05 -37.42 -5.73
N GLN A 277 -5.10 -37.84 -5.03
CA GLN A 277 -5.11 -37.82 -3.55
C GLN A 277 -3.94 -38.63 -2.94
N GLU A 278 -3.63 -39.79 -3.50
CA GLU A 278 -2.51 -40.63 -3.08
C GLU A 278 -1.16 -39.92 -3.29
N ARG A 279 -0.92 -39.35 -4.48
CA ARG A 279 0.31 -38.62 -4.78
C ARG A 279 0.48 -37.37 -3.94
N LEU A 280 -0.60 -36.63 -3.70
CA LEU A 280 -0.56 -35.49 -2.80
C LEU A 280 -0.23 -35.90 -1.36
N ALA A 281 -0.76 -37.04 -0.90
CA ALA A 281 -0.38 -37.59 0.40
C ALA A 281 1.12 -37.96 0.44
N ASP A 282 1.64 -38.58 -0.62
CA ASP A 282 3.08 -38.86 -0.74
C ASP A 282 3.92 -37.58 -0.68
N PHE A 283 3.54 -36.54 -1.43
CA PHE A 283 4.26 -35.26 -1.40
C PHE A 283 4.19 -34.60 -0.02
N MET A 284 3.06 -34.66 0.66
CA MET A 284 2.94 -34.15 2.03
C MET A 284 3.80 -34.93 3.02
N ASN A 285 3.94 -36.25 2.86
CA ASN A 285 4.82 -37.07 3.69
C ASN A 285 6.31 -36.79 3.45
N MET A 286 6.67 -36.20 2.31
CA MET A 286 8.01 -35.71 2.00
C MET A 286 8.29 -34.32 2.59
N LEU A 287 7.31 -33.70 3.26
CA LEU A 287 7.48 -32.45 3.99
C LEU A 287 7.45 -32.71 5.49
N SER A 288 8.42 -32.16 6.21
CA SER A 288 8.42 -32.15 7.67
C SER A 288 8.73 -30.76 8.21
N PHE A 289 8.24 -30.46 9.41
CA PHE A 289 8.48 -29.18 10.07
C PHE A 289 9.06 -29.40 11.48
N ASP A 290 10.30 -28.97 11.67
CA ASP A 290 11.00 -29.11 12.95
C ASP A 290 12.14 -28.10 13.10
N LYS A 291 12.82 -28.15 14.24
CA LYS A 291 14.10 -27.48 14.45
C LYS A 291 15.21 -28.23 13.75
N PHE A 292 15.76 -27.62 12.71
CA PHE A 292 16.97 -28.05 12.03
C PHE A 292 18.07 -27.04 12.34
N ASN A 293 19.22 -27.52 12.84
CA ASN A 293 20.33 -26.65 13.26
C ASN A 293 19.90 -25.55 14.26
N GLY A 294 18.97 -25.88 15.15
CA GLY A 294 18.45 -24.97 16.18
C GLY A 294 17.34 -24.01 15.73
N ASN A 295 17.01 -23.96 14.42
CA ASN A 295 15.98 -23.07 13.87
C ASN A 295 14.83 -23.87 13.27
N PHE A 296 13.61 -23.39 13.45
CA PHE A 296 12.44 -23.98 12.80
C PHE A 296 12.51 -23.81 11.28
N ASP A 297 12.30 -24.90 10.55
CA ASP A 297 12.23 -24.88 9.08
C ASP A 297 11.34 -26.01 8.55
N ILE A 298 10.98 -25.89 7.28
CA ILE A 298 10.36 -26.96 6.50
C ILE A 298 11.49 -27.72 5.80
N LYS A 299 11.56 -29.03 6.01
CA LYS A 299 12.45 -29.92 5.26
C LYS A 299 11.67 -30.62 4.15
N ILE A 300 12.22 -30.57 2.94
CA ILE A 300 11.76 -31.33 1.77
C ILE A 300 12.69 -32.53 1.61
N GLU A 301 12.18 -33.74 1.79
CA GLU A 301 12.94 -34.98 1.72
C GLU A 301 12.17 -36.07 0.96
N GLY A 302 12.64 -36.39 -0.25
CA GLY A 302 12.00 -37.34 -1.14
C GLY A 302 12.32 -37.07 -2.61
N LEU A 303 12.12 -38.06 -3.48
CA LEU A 303 12.37 -37.93 -4.94
C LEU A 303 13.80 -37.48 -5.29
N GLY A 304 14.78 -37.82 -4.45
CA GLY A 304 16.17 -37.39 -4.60
C GLY A 304 16.46 -35.97 -4.10
N LEU A 305 15.47 -35.27 -3.54
CA LEU A 305 15.63 -33.97 -2.88
C LEU A 305 15.90 -34.15 -1.38
N ASN A 306 16.75 -33.28 -0.84
CA ASN A 306 16.98 -33.13 0.60
C ASN A 306 17.39 -31.68 0.86
N HIS A 307 16.40 -30.83 1.15
CA HIS A 307 16.60 -29.38 1.29
C HIS A 307 15.85 -28.83 2.50
N LEU A 308 16.45 -27.84 3.14
CA LEU A 308 15.73 -26.93 4.03
C LEU A 308 15.16 -25.77 3.22
N VAL A 309 13.89 -25.43 3.44
CA VAL A 309 13.21 -24.39 2.67
C VAL A 309 13.90 -23.04 2.81
N SER A 310 14.43 -22.70 3.99
CA SER A 310 15.17 -21.44 4.16
C SER A 310 16.39 -21.31 3.22
N GLU A 311 17.01 -22.41 2.82
CA GLU A 311 18.17 -22.44 1.93
C GLU A 311 17.79 -22.24 0.45
N ILE A 312 16.58 -22.66 0.08
CA ILE A 312 16.15 -22.71 -1.33
C ILE A 312 14.97 -21.80 -1.68
N ALA A 313 14.39 -21.10 -0.69
CA ALA A 313 13.18 -20.27 -0.85
C ALA A 313 13.32 -19.16 -1.90
N ASN A 314 14.54 -18.65 -2.10
CA ASN A 314 14.83 -17.58 -3.06
C ASN A 314 15.53 -18.06 -4.33
N THR A 315 15.74 -19.37 -4.48
CA THR A 315 16.42 -19.98 -5.63
C THR A 315 15.51 -21.01 -6.28
N LEU A 316 15.62 -22.29 -5.90
CA LEU A 316 14.89 -23.40 -6.51
C LEU A 316 13.37 -23.23 -6.40
N LEU A 317 12.87 -22.71 -5.26
CA LEU A 317 11.43 -22.50 -5.08
C LEU A 317 10.87 -21.31 -5.89
N LYS A 318 11.74 -20.49 -6.49
CA LYS A 318 11.37 -19.40 -7.40
C LYS A 318 11.65 -19.73 -8.87
N ASP A 319 12.13 -20.93 -9.17
CA ASP A 319 12.33 -21.39 -10.54
C ASP A 319 11.00 -21.29 -11.32
N PRO A 320 11.00 -20.81 -12.58
CA PRO A 320 9.80 -20.75 -13.41
C PRO A 320 8.99 -22.05 -13.46
N LYS A 321 9.67 -23.21 -13.44
CA LYS A 321 9.00 -24.53 -13.46
C LYS A 321 8.15 -24.78 -12.21
N VAL A 322 8.52 -24.18 -11.08
CA VAL A 322 7.73 -24.18 -9.86
C VAL A 322 6.67 -23.08 -9.95
N GLY A 323 7.10 -21.83 -10.18
CA GLY A 323 6.25 -20.65 -10.15
C GLY A 323 4.97 -20.74 -11.00
N GLN A 324 5.11 -21.21 -12.24
CA GLN A 324 3.98 -21.30 -13.18
C GLN A 324 2.92 -22.34 -12.78
N ASN A 325 3.31 -23.35 -11.98
CA ASN A 325 2.46 -24.47 -11.60
C ASN A 325 1.82 -24.32 -10.21
N ILE A 326 2.20 -23.29 -9.44
CA ILE A 326 1.65 -23.01 -8.11
C ILE A 326 0.11 -22.90 -8.12
N PRO A 327 -0.53 -22.15 -9.05
CA PRO A 327 -1.99 -22.01 -9.02
C PRO A 327 -2.71 -23.36 -9.14
N THR A 328 -2.23 -24.24 -10.01
CA THR A 328 -2.77 -25.60 -10.16
C THR A 328 -2.58 -26.39 -8.88
N VAL A 329 -1.36 -26.47 -8.31
CA VAL A 329 -1.13 -27.20 -7.07
C VAL A 329 -1.97 -26.65 -5.91
N ALA A 330 -2.05 -25.33 -5.78
CA ALA A 330 -2.80 -24.67 -4.72
C ALA A 330 -4.29 -25.01 -4.76
N GLN A 331 -4.87 -25.22 -5.94
CA GLN A 331 -6.27 -25.64 -6.07
C GLN A 331 -6.54 -27.01 -5.42
N PHE A 332 -5.60 -27.95 -5.49
CA PHE A 332 -5.79 -29.33 -5.01
C PHE A 332 -5.28 -29.58 -3.58
N THR A 333 -4.53 -28.63 -2.99
CA THR A 333 -3.75 -28.84 -1.74
C THR A 333 -4.08 -27.86 -0.62
N GLN A 334 -5.13 -27.03 -0.75
CA GLN A 334 -5.49 -26.03 0.28
C GLN A 334 -5.61 -26.65 1.67
N GLY A 335 -6.33 -27.79 1.78
CA GLY A 335 -6.59 -28.42 3.07
C GLY A 335 -5.33 -28.97 3.73
N GLU A 336 -4.47 -29.60 2.96
CA GLU A 336 -3.19 -30.15 3.38
C GLU A 336 -2.26 -29.03 3.86
N VAL A 337 -2.17 -27.93 3.11
CA VAL A 337 -1.37 -26.75 3.46
C VAL A 337 -1.90 -26.08 4.73
N ILE A 338 -3.22 -25.96 4.88
CA ILE A 338 -3.86 -25.41 6.07
C ILE A 338 -3.52 -26.26 7.31
N LYS A 339 -3.66 -27.58 7.22
CA LYS A 339 -3.33 -28.50 8.31
C LYS A 339 -1.85 -28.41 8.69
N PHE A 340 -0.98 -28.40 7.68
CA PHE A 340 0.46 -28.29 7.89
C PHE A 340 0.82 -26.97 8.59
N ALA A 341 0.27 -25.85 8.12
CA ALA A 341 0.49 -24.53 8.71
C ALA A 341 -0.05 -24.45 10.15
N ALA A 342 -1.25 -24.96 10.41
CA ALA A 342 -1.83 -24.98 11.76
C ALA A 342 -0.97 -25.78 12.74
N ALA A 343 -0.46 -26.95 12.33
CA ALA A 343 0.43 -27.77 13.14
C ALA A 343 1.79 -27.10 13.39
N ALA A 344 2.39 -26.55 12.33
CA ALA A 344 3.69 -25.87 12.41
C ALA A 344 3.64 -24.63 13.31
N THR A 345 2.65 -23.76 13.11
CA THR A 345 2.45 -22.54 13.92
C THR A 345 2.17 -22.87 15.38
N SER A 346 1.38 -23.91 15.66
CA SER A 346 1.17 -24.41 17.03
C SER A 346 2.46 -24.89 17.68
N LYS A 347 3.29 -25.66 16.95
CA LYS A 347 4.59 -26.14 17.43
C LYS A 347 5.55 -24.99 17.75
N MET A 348 5.62 -23.98 16.88
CA MET A 348 6.43 -22.78 17.11
C MET A 348 5.95 -21.98 18.32
N SER A 349 4.64 -21.74 18.43
CA SER A 349 4.06 -21.00 19.55
C SER A 349 4.32 -21.69 20.89
N ALA A 350 4.21 -23.03 20.94
CA ALA A 350 4.52 -23.81 22.13
C ALA A 350 5.99 -23.73 22.55
N ASP A 351 6.89 -23.42 21.61
CA ASP A 351 8.32 -23.19 21.86
C ASP A 351 8.65 -21.72 22.18
N GLY A 352 7.63 -20.86 22.31
CA GLY A 352 7.78 -19.47 22.70
C GLY A 352 7.98 -18.49 21.54
N TYR A 353 7.71 -18.90 20.29
CA TYR A 353 7.74 -17.99 19.14
C TYR A 353 6.43 -17.23 18.98
N ASN A 354 6.54 -16.00 18.51
CA ASN A 354 5.40 -15.20 18.06
C ASN A 354 5.20 -15.38 16.56
N VAL A 355 4.22 -16.19 16.18
CA VAL A 355 3.98 -16.57 14.79
C VAL A 355 2.98 -15.63 14.16
N LEU A 356 3.44 -14.81 13.22
CA LEU A 356 2.64 -13.82 12.51
C LEU A 356 2.16 -14.42 11.20
N MET A 357 0.85 -14.64 11.08
CA MET A 357 0.22 -15.17 9.87
C MET A 357 -0.61 -14.08 9.22
N GLU A 358 -0.33 -13.77 7.96
CA GLU A 358 -1.18 -12.89 7.15
C GLU A 358 -1.78 -13.62 5.96
N GLY A 359 -2.97 -13.18 5.53
CA GLY A 359 -3.67 -13.82 4.41
C GLY A 359 -5.17 -13.55 4.36
N ARG A 360 -5.88 -14.47 3.72
CA ARG A 360 -7.32 -14.42 3.51
C ARG A 360 -8.06 -15.19 4.61
N ALA A 361 -9.22 -14.67 5.04
CA ALA A 361 -10.01 -15.22 6.15
C ALA A 361 -10.39 -16.69 5.92
N GLN A 362 -10.74 -17.05 4.69
CA GLN A 362 -11.18 -18.41 4.31
C GLN A 362 -10.11 -19.47 4.58
N THR A 363 -8.83 -19.12 4.54
CA THR A 363 -7.71 -20.02 4.86
C THR A 363 -7.34 -19.93 6.34
N LEU A 364 -7.31 -18.73 6.91
CA LEU A 364 -6.83 -18.49 8.28
C LEU A 364 -7.84 -18.84 9.37
N GLN A 365 -9.12 -18.99 9.04
CA GLN A 365 -10.15 -19.46 9.97
C GLN A 365 -9.84 -20.84 10.60
N TYR A 366 -9.03 -21.64 9.91
CA TYR A 366 -8.66 -22.99 10.34
C TYR A 366 -7.49 -23.05 11.33
N VAL A 367 -6.78 -21.94 11.54
CA VAL A 367 -5.68 -21.85 12.52
C VAL A 367 -6.25 -21.33 13.83
N ARG A 368 -6.18 -22.09 14.92
CA ARG A 368 -6.77 -21.70 16.21
C ARG A 368 -5.92 -20.65 16.92
N THR A 369 -6.54 -19.53 17.29
CA THR A 369 -5.92 -18.51 18.15
C THR A 369 -6.96 -17.49 18.61
N PRO A 370 -6.85 -16.97 19.85
CA PRO A 370 -7.64 -15.84 20.29
C PRO A 370 -7.15 -14.49 19.71
N HIS A 371 -5.99 -14.45 19.06
CA HIS A 371 -5.36 -13.22 18.58
C HIS A 371 -5.59 -13.03 17.07
N ARG A 372 -6.78 -12.56 16.73
CA ARG A 372 -7.21 -12.32 15.34
C ARG A 372 -7.47 -10.85 15.09
N PHE A 373 -6.91 -10.32 14.02
CA PHE A 373 -7.04 -8.93 13.62
C PHE A 373 -7.42 -8.82 12.15
N GLN A 374 -8.39 -7.96 11.82
CA GLN A 374 -8.76 -7.64 10.45
C GLN A 374 -8.43 -6.18 10.15
N LEU A 375 -7.54 -5.95 9.19
CA LEU A 375 -7.29 -4.62 8.65
C LEU A 375 -8.36 -4.25 7.63
N THR A 376 -9.09 -3.18 7.89
CA THR A 376 -10.13 -2.66 7.00
C THR A 376 -9.78 -1.25 6.52
N LEU A 377 -10.26 -0.92 5.33
CA LEU A 377 -10.26 0.42 4.76
C LEU A 377 -11.69 0.73 4.36
N LYS A 378 -12.27 1.80 4.91
CA LYS A 378 -13.63 2.23 4.55
C LYS A 378 -13.75 2.70 3.11
N ASP A 379 -12.68 3.33 2.62
CA ASP A 379 -12.61 3.85 1.27
C ASP A 379 -11.60 3.03 0.44
N PRO A 380 -12.10 2.18 -0.49
CA PRO A 380 -11.25 1.35 -1.34
C PRO A 380 -10.27 2.15 -2.20
N ILE A 381 -10.57 3.42 -2.54
CA ILE A 381 -9.70 4.24 -3.40
C ILE A 381 -8.29 4.40 -2.81
N ILE A 382 -8.17 4.31 -1.48
CA ILE A 382 -6.89 4.42 -0.77
C ILE A 382 -5.94 3.30 -1.19
N ILE A 383 -6.47 2.11 -1.52
CA ILE A 383 -5.68 0.99 -2.02
C ILE A 383 -5.02 1.37 -3.35
N GLY A 384 -5.80 1.92 -4.28
CA GLY A 384 -5.27 2.40 -5.55
C GLY A 384 -4.34 3.60 -5.41
N MET A 385 -4.63 4.55 -4.53
CA MET A 385 -3.72 5.68 -4.25
C MET A 385 -2.35 5.20 -3.75
N ARG A 386 -2.32 4.22 -2.83
CA ARG A 386 -1.08 3.61 -2.35
C ARG A 386 -0.33 2.93 -3.47
N ARG A 387 -1.03 2.16 -4.31
CA ARG A 387 -0.41 1.46 -5.42
C ARG A 387 0.14 2.41 -6.49
N ALA A 388 -0.62 3.44 -6.86
CA ALA A 388 -0.21 4.50 -7.78
C ALA A 388 1.06 5.20 -7.27
N ALA A 389 1.07 5.60 -6.00
CA ALA A 389 2.24 6.22 -5.36
C ALA A 389 3.47 5.29 -5.37
N GLN A 390 3.31 4.01 -5.04
CA GLN A 390 4.38 3.02 -5.10
C GLN A 390 4.96 2.86 -6.50
N ARG A 391 4.10 2.80 -7.53
CA ARG A 391 4.55 2.72 -8.93
C ARG A 391 5.33 3.96 -9.33
N MET A 392 4.83 5.14 -8.99
CA MET A 392 5.51 6.41 -9.25
C MET A 392 6.88 6.45 -8.59
N VAL A 393 6.96 6.17 -7.27
CA VAL A 393 8.22 6.14 -6.53
C VAL A 393 9.18 5.09 -7.12
N GLY A 394 8.71 3.88 -7.41
CA GLY A 394 9.55 2.83 -8.01
C GLY A 394 10.14 3.24 -9.35
N LYS A 395 9.37 3.94 -10.21
CA LYS A 395 9.87 4.48 -11.48
C LYS A 395 10.93 5.57 -11.26
N VAL A 396 10.67 6.51 -10.34
CA VAL A 396 11.62 7.56 -9.97
C VAL A 396 12.94 6.98 -9.48
N VAL A 397 12.90 5.95 -8.62
CA VAL A 397 14.11 5.29 -8.12
C VAL A 397 14.86 4.56 -9.23
N ALA A 398 14.14 3.84 -10.11
CA ALA A 398 14.76 3.17 -11.25
C ALA A 398 15.45 4.15 -12.21
N ASP A 399 14.80 5.28 -12.51
CA ASP A 399 15.37 6.33 -13.36
C ASP A 399 16.58 6.98 -12.71
N TYR A 400 16.52 7.26 -11.40
CA TYR A 400 17.63 7.83 -10.66
C TYR A 400 18.84 6.88 -10.59
N GLN A 401 18.61 5.57 -10.49
CA GLN A 401 19.68 4.57 -10.52
C GLN A 401 20.34 4.46 -11.90
N ALA A 402 19.56 4.61 -12.97
CA ALA A 402 20.08 4.62 -14.33
C ALA A 402 20.82 5.94 -14.66
N PHE A 403 20.26 7.06 -14.22
CA PHE A 403 20.75 8.41 -14.50
C PHE A 403 20.67 9.29 -13.24
N PRO A 404 21.69 9.25 -12.37
CA PRO A 404 21.68 10.02 -11.14
C PRO A 404 21.62 11.53 -11.41
N LEU A 405 20.65 12.19 -10.79
CA LEU A 405 20.57 13.65 -10.84
C LEU A 405 21.71 14.30 -10.04
N PRO A 406 22.29 15.41 -10.53
CA PRO A 406 23.32 16.17 -9.81
C PRO A 406 22.76 16.83 -8.54
N GLU A 407 21.49 17.20 -8.53
CA GLU A 407 20.80 17.77 -7.37
C GLU A 407 19.40 17.16 -7.20
N PHE A 408 19.03 16.83 -5.96
CA PHE A 408 17.74 16.23 -5.60
C PHE A 408 16.79 17.32 -5.05
N SER A 409 16.56 18.36 -5.85
CA SER A 409 15.71 19.50 -5.48
C SER A 409 14.22 19.15 -5.53
N PRO A 410 13.33 19.88 -4.83
CA PRO A 410 11.88 19.63 -4.89
C PRO A 410 11.32 19.67 -6.31
N ASP A 411 11.80 20.59 -7.15
CA ASP A 411 11.40 20.70 -8.55
C ASP A 411 11.83 19.48 -9.37
N ALA A 412 13.03 18.97 -9.14
CA ALA A 412 13.51 17.77 -9.81
C ALA A 412 12.70 16.53 -9.41
N ILE A 413 12.38 16.39 -8.11
CA ILE A 413 11.55 15.29 -7.60
C ILE A 413 10.15 15.34 -8.21
N LEU A 414 9.51 16.52 -8.19
CA LEU A 414 8.18 16.69 -8.77
C LEU A 414 8.20 16.44 -10.28
N GLY A 415 9.22 16.91 -11.00
CA GLY A 415 9.35 16.62 -12.44
C GLY A 415 9.46 15.13 -12.74
N LEU A 416 10.23 14.38 -11.94
CA LEU A 416 10.33 12.92 -12.07
C LEU A 416 9.01 12.21 -11.72
N LEU A 417 8.32 12.65 -10.67
CA LEU A 417 7.02 12.09 -10.29
C LEU A 417 5.93 12.40 -11.32
N ASP A 418 5.89 13.62 -11.85
CA ASP A 418 4.96 14.03 -12.91
C ASP A 418 5.22 13.19 -14.18
N SER A 419 6.49 13.01 -14.56
CA SER A 419 6.86 12.15 -15.68
C SER A 419 6.45 10.69 -15.45
N ALA A 420 6.67 10.15 -14.25
CA ALA A 420 6.27 8.80 -13.89
C ALA A 420 4.73 8.63 -13.91
N LEU A 421 4.00 9.62 -13.39
CA LEU A 421 2.53 9.62 -13.38
C LEU A 421 1.98 9.56 -14.81
N VAL A 422 2.44 10.45 -15.69
CA VAL A 422 2.04 10.46 -17.11
C VAL A 422 2.37 9.13 -17.79
N GLY A 423 3.54 8.55 -17.51
CA GLY A 423 3.95 7.25 -18.06
C GLY A 423 3.09 6.06 -17.62
N PHE A 424 2.28 6.20 -16.57
CA PHE A 424 1.37 5.15 -16.10
C PHE A 424 -0.09 5.38 -16.45
N LEU A 425 -0.44 6.55 -16.99
CA LEU A 425 -1.80 6.78 -17.44
C LEU A 425 -2.12 5.84 -18.62
N PRO A 426 -3.33 5.25 -18.66
CA PRO A 426 -3.77 4.54 -19.85
C PRO A 426 -3.71 5.50 -21.04
N ALA A 427 -3.22 5.03 -22.19
CA ALA A 427 -3.23 5.80 -23.42
C ALA A 427 -4.65 6.34 -23.65
N ALA A 428 -4.77 7.65 -23.88
CA ALA A 428 -6.06 8.26 -24.18
C ALA A 428 -6.69 7.50 -25.35
N LYS A 429 -7.84 6.86 -25.09
CA LYS A 429 -8.61 6.14 -26.12
C LYS A 429 -9.32 7.12 -27.03
#